data_AF-A0A655C1K3-F1
#
_entry.id   AF-A0A655C1K3-F1
#
_cell.length_a   1.000
_cell.length_b   1.000
_cell.length_c   1.000
_cell.angle_alpha   90.00
_cell.angle_beta   90.00
_cell.angle_gamma   90.00
#
_symmetry.space_group_name_H-M   'P 1'
#
loop_
_entity.id
_entity.type
_entity.pdbx_description
1 polymer ?
#
loop_
_entity_poly.entity_id
_entity_poly.type
_entity_poly.pdbx_seq_one_letter_code
_entity_poly.pdbx_strand_id
1 'polypeptide(L)'
;MYDLKNWNLPGWAVGASYVYAWDAKPATWQSNPDAYYDKNRTIEESSYSLDAVYTLQEGRAKGTMFKLHFTEYDNHSNIPSWGGGYGNIFQDERDVKFIVIAPFTIF
;
A
#
# COMPACT_ATOMS: atom_id res chain seq x y z
N MET A 1 2.50 0.97 -14.00
CA MET A 1 1.20 1.59 -14.37
C MET A 1 1.04 1.47 -15.89
N TYR A 2 -0.18 1.23 -16.36
CA TYR A 2 -0.54 1.14 -17.77
C TYR A 2 -1.10 2.49 -18.25
N ASP A 3 -0.55 2.99 -19.36
CA ASP A 3 -0.93 4.25 -20.01
C ASP A 3 -2.13 4.03 -20.93
N LEU A 4 -3.22 4.78 -20.71
CA LEU A 4 -4.48 4.64 -21.43
C LEU A 4 -4.56 5.46 -22.72
N LYS A 5 -3.46 6.06 -23.20
CA LYS A 5 -3.47 6.83 -24.46
C LYS A 5 -4.01 6.06 -25.67
N ASN A 6 -3.76 4.74 -25.74
CA ASN A 6 -4.23 3.89 -26.83
C ASN A 6 -5.75 3.62 -26.78
N TRP A 7 -6.42 4.07 -25.72
CA TRP A 7 -7.87 3.96 -25.49
C TRP A 7 -8.58 5.32 -25.62
N ASN A 8 -7.95 6.32 -26.25
CA ASN A 8 -8.46 7.68 -26.37
C ASN A 8 -8.67 8.37 -25.00
N LEU A 9 -7.87 8.00 -24.00
CA LEU A 9 -7.86 8.59 -22.66
C LEU A 9 -6.47 9.17 -22.35
N PRO A 10 -6.02 10.21 -23.09
CA PRO A 10 -4.72 10.81 -22.85
C PRO A 10 -4.63 11.41 -21.44
N GLY A 11 -3.46 11.27 -20.82
CA GLY A 11 -3.22 11.73 -19.46
C GLY A 11 -3.68 10.77 -18.36
N TRP A 12 -4.45 9.73 -18.68
CA TRP A 12 -4.84 8.70 -17.73
C TRP A 12 -3.82 7.56 -17.67
N ALA A 13 -3.48 7.15 -16.46
CA ALA A 13 -2.76 5.92 -16.20
C ALA A 13 -3.38 5.19 -15.00
N VAL A 14 -3.42 3.87 -15.07
CA VAL A 14 -3.93 3.02 -13.99
C VAL A 14 -2.90 1.98 -13.59
N GLY A 15 -2.93 1.56 -12.33
CA GLY A 15 -2.04 0.54 -11.80
C GLY A 15 -2.78 -0.36 -10.83
N ALA A 16 -2.36 -1.62 -10.81
CA ALA A 16 -2.70 -2.54 -9.74
C ALA A 16 -1.44 -3.33 -9.41
N SER A 17 -1.25 -3.61 -8.13
CA SER A 17 -0.21 -4.51 -7.63
C SER A 17 -0.76 -5.40 -6.55
N TYR A 18 -0.21 -6.60 -6.44
CA TYR A 18 -0.54 -7.56 -5.40
C TYR A 18 0.76 -8.14 -4.85
N VAL A 19 0.83 -8.29 -3.54
CA VAL A 19 1.93 -8.92 -2.81
C VAL A 19 1.32 -9.95 -1.88
N TYR A 20 1.95 -11.13 -1.84
CA TYR A 20 1.67 -12.16 -0.87
C TYR A 20 2.99 -12.67 -0.31
N ALA A 21 3.09 -12.71 1.01
CA ALA A 21 4.27 -13.14 1.75
C ALA A 21 3.86 -14.15 2.83
N TRP A 22 4.82 -14.98 3.24
CA TRP A 22 4.60 -16.07 4.19
C TRP A 22 5.88 -16.34 4.99
N ASP A 23 5.78 -17.21 6.00
CA ASP A 23 6.88 -17.59 6.90
C ASP A 23 7.43 -16.43 7.76
N ALA A 24 6.62 -15.42 8.06
CA ALA A 24 6.96 -14.42 9.07
C ALA A 24 7.01 -15.10 10.45
N LYS A 25 8.16 -15.02 11.12
CA LYS A 25 8.43 -15.70 12.41
C LYS A 25 8.38 -14.73 13.58
N PRO A 26 7.97 -15.20 14.77
CA PRO A 26 7.93 -14.35 15.96
C PRO A 26 9.35 -14.07 16.46
N ALA A 27 9.50 -12.99 17.22
CA ALA A 27 10.75 -12.65 17.89
C ALA A 27 11.25 -13.79 18.79
N THR A 28 12.56 -14.06 18.72
CA THR A 28 13.22 -15.10 19.53
C THR A 28 13.70 -14.62 20.89
N TRP A 29 13.69 -13.30 21.13
CA TRP A 29 14.22 -12.66 22.34
C TRP A 29 13.16 -12.33 23.40
N GLN A 30 11.92 -12.80 23.24
CA GLN A 30 10.80 -12.41 24.09
C GLN A 30 10.87 -13.08 25.48
N SER A 31 11.35 -12.33 26.49
CA SER A 31 11.55 -12.83 27.86
C SER A 31 10.27 -13.05 28.66
N ASN A 32 9.16 -12.43 28.27
CA ASN A 32 7.84 -12.62 28.90
C ASN A 32 6.76 -12.74 27.81
N PRO A 33 6.55 -13.94 27.24
CA PRO A 33 5.59 -14.15 26.16
C PRO A 33 4.16 -13.89 26.63
N ASP A 34 3.35 -13.26 25.76
CA ASP A 34 1.93 -13.10 26.00
C ASP A 34 1.16 -14.40 25.70
N ALA A 35 -0.16 -14.39 25.91
CA ALA A 35 -1.02 -15.54 25.67
C ALA A 35 -1.11 -15.97 24.19
N TYR A 36 -0.59 -15.17 23.26
CA TYR A 36 -0.67 -15.41 21.81
C TYR A 36 0.66 -15.87 21.21
N TYR A 37 1.73 -15.90 22.00
CA TYR A 37 3.07 -16.28 21.57
C TYR A 37 3.19 -17.79 21.33
N ASP A 38 3.57 -18.15 20.12
CA ASP A 38 3.99 -19.50 19.76
C ASP A 38 5.19 -19.42 18.83
N LYS A 39 6.34 -19.95 19.30
CA LYS A 39 7.62 -19.94 18.57
C LYS A 39 7.56 -20.63 17.20
N ASN A 40 6.60 -21.53 16.99
CA ASN A 40 6.46 -22.30 15.75
C ASN A 40 5.38 -21.73 14.83
N ARG A 41 4.61 -20.75 15.30
CA ARG A 41 3.57 -20.11 14.51
C ARG A 41 4.21 -19.18 13.50
N THR A 42 3.79 -19.26 12.25
CA THR A 42 4.16 -18.32 11.19
C THR A 42 2.97 -17.48 10.76
N ILE A 43 3.23 -16.27 10.28
CA ILE A 43 2.22 -15.37 9.71
C ILE A 43 2.35 -15.33 8.18
N GLU A 44 1.20 -15.16 7.53
CA GLU A 44 1.06 -14.85 6.11
C GLU A 44 0.55 -13.41 5.97
N GLU A 45 0.99 -12.71 4.94
CA GLU A 45 0.62 -11.32 4.71
C GLU A 45 0.21 -11.14 3.25
N SER A 46 -0.84 -10.34 3.03
CA SER A 46 -1.26 -9.97 1.68
C SER A 46 -1.52 -8.48 1.58
N SER A 47 -1.18 -7.90 0.45
CA SER A 47 -1.56 -6.53 0.16
C SER A 47 -1.87 -6.35 -1.31
N TYR A 48 -2.84 -5.50 -1.60
CA TYR A 48 -3.07 -5.02 -2.95
C TYR A 48 -3.17 -3.50 -2.96
N SER A 49 -2.69 -2.91 -4.05
CA SER A 49 -2.79 -1.48 -4.28
C SER A 49 -3.45 -1.21 -5.62
N LEU A 50 -4.24 -0.15 -5.67
CA LEU A 50 -4.86 0.38 -6.87
C LEU A 50 -4.45 1.85 -7.04
N ASP A 51 -3.94 2.18 -8.21
CA ASP A 51 -3.52 3.53 -8.57
C ASP A 51 -4.35 4.04 -9.75
N ALA A 52 -4.84 5.27 -9.65
CA ALA A 52 -5.40 6.03 -10.76
C ALA A 52 -4.72 7.39 -10.81
N VAL A 53 -4.20 7.74 -11.98
CA VAL A 53 -3.50 9.00 -12.22
C VAL A 53 -4.13 9.69 -13.41
N TYR A 54 -4.40 10.98 -13.27
CA TYR A 54 -4.80 11.85 -14.37
C TYR A 54 -3.89 13.07 -14.44
N THR A 55 -3.27 13.29 -15.59
CA THR A 55 -2.47 14.48 -15.90
C THR A 55 -3.24 15.40 -16.83
N LEU A 56 -3.40 16.66 -16.47
CA LEU A 56 -4.10 17.65 -17.29
C LEU A 56 -3.31 17.92 -18.58
N GLN A 57 -3.93 17.68 -19.74
CA GLN A 57 -3.22 17.72 -21.03
C GLN A 57 -3.08 19.13 -21.61
N GLU A 58 -3.99 20.05 -21.27
CA GLU A 58 -4.12 21.37 -21.90
C GLU A 58 -4.55 22.45 -20.89
N GLY A 59 -4.53 23.71 -21.34
CA GLY A 59 -4.96 24.86 -20.54
C GLY A 59 -3.90 25.38 -19.55
N ARG A 60 -4.31 26.32 -18.70
CA ARG A 60 -3.42 27.03 -17.76
C ARG A 60 -2.81 26.16 -16.67
N ALA A 61 -3.43 25.02 -16.38
CA ALA A 61 -2.98 24.05 -15.39
C ALA A 61 -2.39 22.78 -16.04
N LYS A 62 -2.02 22.84 -17.33
CA LYS A 62 -1.38 21.73 -18.05
C LYS A 62 -0.20 21.17 -17.25
N GLY A 63 -0.12 19.85 -17.16
CA GLY A 63 0.88 19.14 -16.37
C GLY A 63 0.49 18.92 -14.91
N THR A 64 -0.62 19.52 -14.43
CA THR A 64 -1.15 19.19 -13.09
C THR A 64 -1.58 17.73 -13.05
N MET A 65 -1.13 17.01 -12.02
CA MET A 65 -1.41 15.60 -11.81
C MET A 65 -2.33 15.41 -10.61
N PHE A 66 -3.35 14.58 -10.79
CA PHE A 66 -4.22 14.07 -9.75
C PHE A 66 -3.91 12.58 -9.59
N LYS A 67 -3.47 12.15 -8.42
CA LYS A 67 -3.17 10.76 -8.11
C LYS A 67 -4.05 10.29 -6.97
N LEU A 68 -4.81 9.23 -7.23
CA LEU A 68 -5.51 8.45 -6.23
C LEU A 68 -4.75 7.14 -6.05
N HIS A 69 -4.37 6.84 -4.81
CA HIS A 69 -3.72 5.61 -4.42
C HIS A 69 -4.52 4.97 -3.30
N PHE A 70 -4.87 3.70 -3.49
CA PHE A 70 -5.57 2.88 -2.52
C PHE A 70 -4.69 1.68 -2.19
N THR A 71 -4.59 1.33 -0.91
CA THR A 71 -3.95 0.09 -0.49
C THR A 71 -4.80 -0.59 0.58
N GLU A 72 -4.90 -1.90 0.48
CA GLU A 72 -5.42 -2.77 1.53
C GLU A 72 -4.33 -3.77 1.89
N TYR A 73 -4.11 -3.96 3.18
CA TYR A 73 -3.13 -4.88 3.74
C TYR A 73 -3.82 -5.72 4.83
N ASP A 74 -3.54 -7.02 4.83
CA ASP A 74 -4.06 -8.01 5.76
C ASP A 74 -2.92 -8.93 6.19
N ASN A 75 -2.73 -9.07 7.51
CA ASN A 75 -1.68 -9.92 8.10
C ASN A 75 -2.17 -11.32 8.50
N HIS A 76 -3.42 -11.68 8.22
CA HIS A 76 -4.05 -13.01 8.43
C HIS A 76 -3.87 -13.62 9.83
N SER A 77 -3.38 -12.86 10.81
CA SER A 77 -2.84 -13.43 12.04
C SER A 77 -3.90 -13.59 13.11
N ASN A 78 -4.96 -12.78 13.11
CA ASN A 78 -5.90 -12.68 14.23
C ASN A 78 -5.21 -12.47 15.61
N ILE A 79 -3.96 -11.99 15.62
CA ILE A 79 -3.21 -11.68 16.84
C ILE A 79 -3.49 -10.21 17.16
N PRO A 80 -3.79 -9.86 18.43
CA PRO A 80 -3.90 -8.46 18.81
C PRO A 80 -2.63 -7.68 18.46
N SER A 81 -2.79 -6.40 18.14
CA SER A 81 -1.65 -5.57 17.74
C SER A 81 -0.50 -5.65 18.74
N TRP A 82 0.72 -5.78 18.19
CA TRP A 82 1.98 -5.91 18.95
C TRP A 82 2.13 -7.23 19.74
N GLY A 83 1.18 -8.16 19.63
CA GLY A 83 1.18 -9.43 20.34
C GLY A 83 1.90 -10.57 19.63
N GLY A 84 1.99 -11.72 20.30
CA GLY A 84 2.42 -13.00 19.72
C GLY A 84 3.88 -13.07 19.25
N GLY A 85 4.70 -12.10 19.63
CA GLY A 85 6.10 -11.99 19.17
C GLY A 85 6.29 -11.16 17.90
N TYR A 86 5.23 -10.50 17.42
CA TYR A 86 5.23 -9.71 16.18
C TYR A 86 5.18 -8.21 16.44
N GLY A 87 6.01 -7.73 17.37
CA GLY A 87 6.00 -6.35 17.84
C GLY A 87 6.39 -5.28 16.81
N ASN A 88 6.61 -5.61 15.54
CA ASN A 88 6.85 -4.66 14.45
C ASN A 88 6.10 -5.04 13.16
N ILE A 89 5.21 -6.04 13.20
CA ILE A 89 4.45 -6.40 12.00
C ILE A 89 3.38 -5.34 11.74
N PHE A 90 3.15 -5.06 10.45
CA PHE A 90 2.04 -4.21 10.07
C PHE A 90 0.72 -4.83 10.52
N GLN A 91 -0.22 -3.95 10.85
CA GLN A 91 -1.58 -4.33 11.23
C GLN A 91 -2.48 -4.20 10.01
N ASP A 92 -3.60 -4.91 10.01
CA ASP A 92 -4.59 -4.80 8.95
C ASP A 92 -4.93 -3.32 8.73
N GLU A 93 -4.74 -2.85 7.50
CA GLU A 93 -4.82 -1.43 7.17
C GLU A 93 -5.52 -1.23 5.83
N ARG A 94 -6.33 -0.17 5.79
CA ARG A 94 -6.92 0.36 4.57
C ARG A 94 -6.55 1.82 4.43
N ASP A 95 -5.74 2.13 3.42
CA ASP A 95 -5.19 3.46 3.20
C ASP A 95 -5.70 4.07 1.87
N VAL A 96 -6.07 5.35 1.91
CA VAL A 96 -6.50 6.13 0.75
C VAL A 96 -5.71 7.43 0.72
N LYS A 97 -4.95 7.64 -0.35
CA LYS A 97 -4.16 8.85 -0.58
C LYS A 97 -4.62 9.54 -1.84
N PHE A 98 -5.06 10.79 -1.71
CA PHE A 98 -5.33 11.69 -2.82
C PHE A 98 -4.29 12.80 -2.86
N ILE A 99 -3.56 12.89 -3.98
CA ILE A 99 -2.40 13.76 -4.16
C ILE A 99 -2.64 14.64 -5.38
N VAL A 100 -2.40 15.95 -5.23
CA VAL A 100 -2.44 16.93 -6.31
C VAL A 100 -1.05 17.52 -6.48
N ILE A 101 -0.51 17.46 -7.70
CA ILE A 101 0.83 17.96 -8.03
C ILE A 101 0.69 18.97 -9.17
N ALA A 102 0.84 20.26 -8.89
CA ALA A 102 0.74 21.32 -9.89
C ALA A 102 2.14 21.89 -10.18
N PRO A 103 2.75 21.60 -11.34
CA PRO A 103 4.06 22.15 -11.69
C PRO A 103 3.94 23.63 -12.08
N PHE A 104 4.96 24.41 -11.75
CA PHE A 104 5.11 25.81 -12.18
C PHE A 104 6.58 26.09 -12.53
N THR A 105 6.82 27.10 -13.36
CA THR A 105 8.17 27.54 -13.76
C THR A 105 8.32 29.02 -13.41
N ILE A 106 9.50 29.42 -12.92
CA ILE A 106 9.79 30.79 -12.47
C ILE A 106 10.61 31.58 -13.51
N PHE A 107 11.03 30.95 -14.61
CA PHE A 107 11.97 31.51 -15.59
C PHE A 107 11.56 31.18 -17.03
#